data_AF-A0A354J3G6-F1
#
_entry.id   AF-A0A354J3G6-F1
#
_cell.length_a   1.000
_cell.length_b   1.000
_cell.length_c   1.000
_cell.angle_alpha   90.00
_cell.angle_beta   90.00
_cell.angle_gamma   90.00
#
_symmetry.space_group_name_H-M   'P 1'
#
loop_
_entity.id
_entity.type
_entity.pdbx_description
1 polymer ?
#
loop_
_entity_poly.entity_id
_entity_poly.type
_entity_poly.pdbx_seq_one_letter_code
_entity_poly.pdbx_strand_id
1 'polypeptide(L)'
;METQNRTNFINALDYGFTPEASGIENRKALQKAVEEGGTIVISEPGTYKLAGTVYIGSYTSLLFANNTFIQKVNEEGWFSHVLLNKGALTKTYDTGIRIEHLHIIVNGMDIRKFEVEGLHGQLAFFYVKDLHITGFRCMDLGKWQYGIQICTFEDIIVKDVIIKGDKDGVHLRRGKRFLISEGIFDTYDDAVALNGHDYDVGNPELGWIEDGIVEKCQDLTHDGKCTDGYFCRMLAGAWVDWYPGIKLQKSDTVVANGRMYRVKADPDGKEYTSTICPSHEKGIKVIEGITWVVVQEDVTYTAGVRNVTFRDIYLHKPRTGFSIHFDNDRYSRSYYPGAEVPHQEQIMFDGIRVTHNQKAHLMEIGTPVDVINMVNSNIRNNTIYFHGNNAMEDYEETKINICGCIFNGVKQETLIENTVENKIVKVNYTGNMEM
;
A
#
# COMPACT_ATOMS: atom_id res chain seq x y z
N MET A 1 -15.77 -38.93 32.39
CA MET A 1 -15.55 -37.61 33.01
C MET A 1 -14.05 -37.35 32.88
N GLU A 2 -13.53 -36.38 32.16
CA GLU A 2 -14.05 -35.13 31.62
C GLU A 2 -13.56 -34.96 30.18
N THR A 3 -14.47 -34.73 29.25
CA THR A 3 -14.14 -34.04 27.99
C THR A 3 -13.90 -32.58 28.33
N GLN A 4 -12.64 -32.19 28.50
CA GLN A 4 -12.25 -30.78 28.56
C GLN A 4 -12.61 -30.13 27.22
N ASN A 5 -13.75 -29.45 27.17
CA ASN A 5 -14.01 -28.38 26.23
C ASN A 5 -12.97 -27.29 26.49
N ARG A 6 -11.79 -27.37 25.88
CA ARG A 6 -10.93 -26.20 25.71
C ARG A 6 -11.63 -25.31 24.69
N THR A 7 -12.43 -24.37 25.17
CA THR A 7 -12.84 -23.22 24.37
C THR A 7 -11.56 -22.52 23.91
N ASN A 8 -11.29 -22.48 22.61
CA ASN A 8 -10.04 -22.00 21.97
C ASN A 8 -9.76 -20.48 22.13
N PHE A 9 -10.19 -19.89 23.25
CA PHE A 9 -9.95 -18.51 23.61
C PHE A 9 -8.93 -18.45 24.74
N ILE A 10 -7.87 -17.68 24.53
CA ILE A 10 -6.78 -17.41 25.45
C ILE A 10 -6.91 -15.95 25.87
N ASN A 11 -6.84 -15.64 27.16
CA ASN A 11 -6.81 -14.24 27.60
C ASN A 11 -5.36 -13.76 27.70
N ALA A 12 -5.02 -12.65 27.04
CA ALA A 12 -3.68 -12.06 27.12
C ALA A 12 -3.31 -11.65 28.56
N LEU A 13 -4.31 -11.35 29.40
CA LEU A 13 -4.16 -11.07 30.84
C LEU A 13 -3.45 -12.23 31.57
N ASP A 14 -3.71 -13.48 31.19
CA ASP A 14 -3.12 -14.67 31.82
C ASP A 14 -1.59 -14.74 31.62
N TYR A 15 -1.05 -13.96 30.67
CA TYR A 15 0.38 -13.83 30.38
C TYR A 15 1.00 -12.57 30.99
N GLY A 16 0.21 -11.77 31.70
CA GLY A 16 0.61 -10.49 32.28
C GLY A 16 0.55 -9.32 31.29
N PHE A 17 -0.27 -9.41 30.23
CA PHE A 17 -0.53 -8.27 29.34
C PHE A 17 -1.62 -7.40 29.98
N THR A 18 -1.22 -6.27 30.60
CA THR A 18 -2.13 -5.37 31.33
C THR A 18 -1.85 -3.89 31.06
N PRO A 19 -2.81 -2.98 31.27
CA PRO A 19 -2.59 -1.53 31.12
C PRO A 19 -1.51 -0.96 32.06
N GLU A 20 -1.32 -1.55 33.24
CA GLU A 20 -0.37 -1.09 34.27
C GLU A 20 1.07 -1.55 33.99
N ALA A 21 1.24 -2.61 33.20
CA ALA A 21 2.56 -3.14 32.86
C ALA A 21 3.38 -2.16 32.01
N SER A 22 4.71 -2.25 32.13
CA SER A 22 5.63 -1.52 31.26
C SER A 22 5.49 -1.98 29.81
N GLY A 23 5.96 -1.16 28.86
CA GLY A 23 5.97 -1.53 27.45
C GLY A 23 6.78 -2.79 27.16
N ILE A 24 7.87 -3.01 27.90
CA ILE A 24 8.72 -4.21 27.78
C ILE A 24 7.99 -5.45 28.30
N GLU A 25 7.31 -5.35 29.44
CA GLU A 25 6.53 -6.45 30.02
C GLU A 25 5.37 -6.83 29.11
N ASN A 26 4.61 -5.84 28.64
CA ASN A 26 3.50 -6.05 27.72
C ASN A 26 3.94 -6.67 26.40
N ARG A 27 5.05 -6.23 25.81
CA ARG A 27 5.59 -6.87 24.60
C ARG A 27 5.87 -8.35 24.84
N LYS A 28 6.54 -8.70 25.95
CA LYS A 28 6.85 -10.09 26.30
C LYS A 28 5.60 -10.92 26.58
N ALA A 29 4.62 -10.36 27.29
CA ALA A 29 3.37 -11.02 27.61
C ALA A 29 2.55 -11.32 26.36
N LEU A 30 2.34 -10.30 25.51
CA LEU A 30 1.60 -10.48 24.26
C LEU A 30 2.34 -11.42 23.30
N GLN A 31 3.67 -11.34 23.23
CA GLN A 31 4.46 -12.28 22.42
C GLN A 31 4.25 -13.74 22.84
N LYS A 32 4.20 -14.02 24.15
CA LYS A 32 3.93 -15.38 24.65
C LYS A 32 2.51 -15.82 24.32
N ALA A 33 1.52 -14.94 24.47
CA ALA A 33 0.13 -15.27 24.13
C ALA A 33 -0.02 -15.63 22.65
N VAL A 34 0.56 -14.84 21.73
CA VAL A 34 0.49 -15.13 20.28
C VAL A 34 1.35 -16.33 19.85
N GLU A 35 2.30 -16.77 20.67
CA GLU A 35 3.06 -18.00 20.43
C GLU A 35 2.24 -19.27 20.62
N GLU A 36 1.13 -19.21 21.36
CA GLU A 36 0.22 -20.35 21.51
C GLU A 36 -0.73 -20.53 20.32
N GLY A 37 -0.93 -19.48 19.53
CA GLY A 37 -1.90 -19.45 18.43
C GLY A 37 -3.36 -19.42 18.93
N GLY A 38 -4.31 -19.77 18.05
CA GLY A 38 -5.73 -19.73 18.41
C GLY A 38 -6.27 -18.30 18.53
N THR A 39 -7.28 -18.09 19.38
CA THR A 39 -7.88 -16.76 19.57
C THR A 39 -7.41 -16.13 20.88
N ILE A 40 -6.61 -15.08 20.78
CA ILE A 40 -6.14 -14.29 21.91
C ILE A 40 -7.08 -13.09 22.10
N VAL A 41 -7.65 -12.97 23.30
CA VAL A 41 -8.54 -11.88 23.69
C VAL A 41 -7.79 -10.92 24.59
N ILE A 42 -7.86 -9.63 24.25
CA ILE A 42 -7.42 -8.53 25.11
C ILE A 42 -8.68 -7.94 25.74
N SER A 43 -9.04 -8.43 26.92
CA SER A 43 -10.37 -8.19 27.51
C SER A 43 -10.47 -6.94 28.37
N GLU A 44 -9.37 -6.50 28.98
CA GLU A 44 -9.41 -5.37 29.91
C GLU A 44 -9.30 -4.03 29.16
N PRO A 45 -10.17 -3.04 29.45
CA PRO A 45 -10.06 -1.72 28.87
C PRO A 45 -8.82 -1.00 29.43
N GLY A 46 -8.19 -0.18 28.60
CA GLY A 46 -7.04 0.61 29.00
C GLY A 46 -6.05 0.83 27.87
N THR A 47 -5.01 1.61 28.17
CA THR A 47 -3.90 1.89 27.27
C THR A 47 -2.73 1.00 27.65
N TYR A 48 -2.44 0.02 26.79
CA TYR A 48 -1.34 -0.92 26.94
C TYR A 48 -0.12 -0.33 26.27
N LYS A 49 0.92 -0.05 27.05
CA LYS A 49 2.22 0.35 26.51
C LYS A 49 2.84 -0.82 25.77
N LEU A 50 3.53 -0.56 24.66
CA LEU A 50 4.28 -1.56 23.91
C LEU A 50 5.65 -1.02 23.52
N ALA A 51 6.71 -1.72 23.93
CA ALA A 51 8.11 -1.35 23.65
C ALA A 51 8.79 -2.35 22.71
N GLY A 52 8.24 -2.50 21.51
CA GLY A 52 8.81 -3.35 20.45
C GLY A 52 7.76 -4.10 19.64
N THR A 53 8.19 -4.68 18.53
CA THR A 53 7.35 -5.48 17.63
C THR A 53 6.88 -6.77 18.30
N VAL A 54 5.61 -7.13 18.08
CA VAL A 54 5.08 -8.47 18.39
C VAL A 54 4.93 -9.26 17.09
N TYR A 55 5.44 -10.50 17.10
CA TYR A 55 5.46 -11.37 15.94
C TYR A 55 4.33 -12.41 15.98
N ILE A 56 3.41 -12.31 15.02
CA ILE A 56 2.22 -13.18 14.92
C ILE A 56 2.43 -14.31 13.93
N GLY A 57 2.02 -15.53 14.28
CA GLY A 57 2.11 -16.69 13.39
C GLY A 57 0.76 -17.02 12.72
N SER A 58 0.78 -18.06 11.90
CA SER A 58 -0.42 -18.65 11.30
C SER A 58 -1.49 -19.02 12.34
N TYR A 59 -2.75 -19.06 11.91
CA TYR A 59 -3.93 -19.47 12.68
C TYR A 59 -4.08 -18.76 14.03
N THR A 60 -3.77 -17.47 14.04
CA THR A 60 -3.78 -16.64 15.24
C THR A 60 -4.75 -15.48 15.04
N SER A 61 -5.69 -15.32 15.98
CA SER A 61 -6.63 -14.22 16.02
C SER A 61 -6.35 -13.33 17.22
N LEU A 62 -6.29 -12.02 17.03
CA LEU A 62 -6.23 -11.03 18.12
C LEU A 62 -7.55 -10.25 18.15
N LEU A 63 -8.28 -10.37 19.27
CA LEU A 63 -9.54 -9.69 19.50
C LEU A 63 -9.38 -8.67 20.63
N PHE A 64 -9.47 -7.39 20.30
CA PHE A 64 -9.38 -6.29 21.26
C PHE A 64 -10.78 -5.89 21.72
N ALA A 65 -10.99 -5.82 23.04
CA ALA A 65 -12.24 -5.31 23.60
C ALA A 65 -12.40 -3.80 23.38
N ASN A 66 -13.61 -3.30 23.62
CA ASN A 66 -13.87 -1.87 23.58
C ASN A 66 -13.00 -1.12 24.60
N ASN A 67 -12.58 0.10 24.23
CA ASN A 67 -11.71 0.96 25.05
C ASN A 67 -10.33 0.36 25.34
N THR A 68 -9.82 -0.50 24.44
CA THR A 68 -8.45 -1.01 24.48
C THR A 68 -7.58 -0.27 23.43
N PHE A 69 -6.42 0.21 23.86
CA PHE A 69 -5.49 0.97 23.01
C PHE A 69 -4.08 0.42 23.17
N ILE A 70 -3.34 0.27 22.08
CA ILE A 70 -1.92 -0.08 22.08
C ILE A 70 -1.11 1.19 21.83
N GLN A 71 -0.35 1.65 22.82
CA GLN A 71 0.49 2.83 22.72
C GLN A 71 1.96 2.45 22.59
N LYS A 72 2.62 2.91 21.53
CA LYS A 72 4.07 2.73 21.37
C LYS A 72 4.81 3.54 22.45
N VAL A 73 5.79 2.92 23.11
CA VAL A 73 6.68 3.61 24.07
C VAL A 73 8.15 3.28 23.84
N ASN A 74 9.02 4.27 24.02
CA ASN A 74 10.45 4.17 23.80
C ASN A 74 11.18 3.70 25.08
N GLU A 75 10.82 2.53 25.60
CA GLU A 75 11.50 1.93 26.77
C GLU A 75 12.69 1.05 26.36
N GLU A 76 12.64 0.43 25.17
CA GLU A 76 13.69 -0.45 24.62
C GLU A 76 14.31 0.11 23.32
N GLY A 77 14.05 1.39 23.01
CA GLY A 77 14.43 2.01 21.75
C GLY A 77 13.26 2.16 20.77
N TRP A 78 13.51 2.91 19.69
CA TRP A 78 12.51 3.13 18.65
C TRP A 78 12.35 1.87 17.79
N PHE A 79 11.10 1.58 17.40
CA PHE A 79 10.73 0.43 16.57
C PHE A 79 9.59 0.81 15.61
N SER A 80 9.52 0.10 14.48
CA SER A 80 8.56 0.40 13.42
C SER A 80 7.20 -0.24 13.70
N HIS A 81 7.14 -1.56 13.77
CA HIS A 81 5.89 -2.31 13.70
C HIS A 81 5.30 -2.54 15.09
N VAL A 82 3.98 -2.37 15.23
CA VAL A 82 3.26 -2.94 16.39
C VAL A 82 3.11 -4.44 16.17
N LEU A 83 2.66 -4.86 14.98
CA LEU A 83 2.57 -6.27 14.58
C LEU A 83 3.34 -6.53 13.28
N LEU A 84 4.04 -7.67 13.25
CA LEU A 84 4.67 -8.24 12.06
C LEU A 84 4.40 -9.76 12.04
N ASN A 85 4.08 -10.37 10.89
CA ASN A 85 3.96 -11.83 10.86
C ASN A 85 5.34 -12.52 10.86
N LYS A 86 5.44 -13.69 11.53
CA LYS A 86 6.70 -14.43 11.70
C LYS A 86 7.33 -14.82 10.35
N GLY A 87 6.50 -15.22 9.40
CA GLY A 87 6.86 -15.61 8.05
C GLY A 87 7.57 -14.51 7.26
N ALA A 88 7.30 -13.23 7.56
CA ALA A 88 7.95 -12.09 6.94
C ALA A 88 9.48 -12.15 7.04
N LEU A 89 10.01 -12.60 8.19
CA LEU A 89 11.45 -12.67 8.45
C LEU A 89 12.16 -13.76 7.65
N THR A 90 11.40 -14.74 7.16
CA THR A 90 11.92 -15.95 6.51
C THR A 90 11.38 -16.14 5.10
N LYS A 91 10.55 -15.21 4.61
CA LYS A 91 9.81 -15.33 3.34
C LYS A 91 9.00 -16.63 3.25
N THR A 92 8.38 -17.02 4.36
CA THR A 92 7.45 -18.15 4.42
C THR A 92 6.04 -17.65 4.65
N TYR A 93 5.05 -18.33 4.04
CA TYR A 93 3.68 -17.91 4.18
C TYR A 93 3.15 -18.18 5.58
N ASP A 94 2.68 -17.14 6.26
CA ASP A 94 1.70 -17.31 7.34
C ASP A 94 0.29 -17.29 6.80
N THR A 95 -0.63 -18.04 7.43
CA THR A 95 -2.01 -18.11 6.98
C THR A 95 -3.05 -18.05 8.09
N GLY A 96 -4.24 -17.52 7.82
CA GLY A 96 -5.36 -17.54 8.76
C GLY A 96 -5.18 -16.58 9.93
N ILE A 97 -4.63 -15.39 9.67
CA ILE A 97 -4.44 -14.35 10.69
C ILE A 97 -5.68 -13.46 10.74
N ARG A 98 -6.16 -13.14 11.94
CA ARG A 98 -7.29 -12.22 12.17
C ARG A 98 -6.91 -11.16 13.19
N ILE A 99 -7.14 -9.89 12.88
CA ILE A 99 -6.95 -8.76 13.79
C ILE A 99 -8.28 -8.01 13.88
N GLU A 100 -8.86 -7.93 15.08
CA GLU A 100 -10.20 -7.36 15.29
C GLU A 100 -10.17 -6.25 16.34
N HIS A 101 -10.64 -5.07 15.95
CA HIS A 101 -10.83 -3.86 16.78
C HIS A 101 -9.56 -3.26 17.40
N LEU A 102 -8.41 -3.50 16.78
CA LEU A 102 -7.14 -2.92 17.24
C LEU A 102 -7.11 -1.39 17.06
N HIS A 103 -6.84 -0.67 18.14
CA HIS A 103 -6.52 0.75 18.13
C HIS A 103 -5.04 0.98 18.48
N ILE A 104 -4.28 1.59 17.57
CA ILE A 104 -2.89 2.01 17.81
C ILE A 104 -2.81 3.52 18.10
N ILE A 105 -2.01 3.87 19.10
CA ILE A 105 -1.52 5.22 19.36
C ILE A 105 -0.02 5.22 19.02
N VAL A 106 0.36 5.88 17.93
CA VAL A 106 1.74 5.96 17.45
C VAL A 106 2.62 6.71 18.44
N ASN A 107 2.06 7.70 19.16
CA ASN A 107 2.71 8.39 20.26
C ASN A 107 4.04 9.06 19.86
N GLY A 108 4.09 9.61 18.64
CA GLY A 108 5.29 10.22 18.06
C GLY A 108 6.41 9.23 17.71
N MET A 109 6.24 7.92 17.96
CA MET A 109 7.22 6.89 17.60
C MET A 109 7.05 6.47 16.14
N ASP A 110 7.48 7.35 15.24
CA ASP A 110 7.35 7.18 13.80
C ASP A 110 8.72 7.14 13.14
N ILE A 111 9.17 5.94 12.76
CA ILE A 111 10.53 5.69 12.26
C ILE A 111 10.54 4.61 11.18
N ARG A 112 11.50 4.70 10.26
CA ARG A 112 11.83 3.61 9.32
C ARG A 112 13.00 2.79 9.86
N LYS A 113 12.68 1.76 10.64
CA LYS A 113 13.64 0.72 11.05
C LYS A 113 13.22 -0.61 10.43
N PHE A 114 14.05 -1.11 9.53
CA PHE A 114 13.71 -2.29 8.72
C PHE A 114 14.14 -3.57 9.45
N GLU A 115 13.17 -4.42 9.76
CA GLU A 115 13.42 -5.84 10.03
C GLU A 115 13.40 -6.64 8.72
N VAL A 116 12.56 -6.21 7.78
CA VAL A 116 12.57 -6.58 6.36
C VAL A 116 12.75 -5.28 5.58
N GLU A 117 13.75 -5.23 4.69
CA GLU A 117 14.00 -4.05 3.84
C GLU A 117 12.74 -3.69 3.03
N GLY A 118 12.36 -2.41 3.06
CA GLY A 118 11.14 -1.91 2.42
C GLY A 118 9.86 -2.05 3.27
N LEU A 119 9.87 -2.81 4.36
CA LEU A 119 8.69 -3.00 5.21
C LEU A 119 8.74 -2.08 6.44
N HIS A 120 7.76 -1.18 6.59
CA HIS A 120 7.74 -0.19 7.67
C HIS A 120 6.33 0.31 8.09
N GLY A 121 5.25 -0.43 7.83
CA GLY A 121 3.91 -0.11 8.35
C GLY A 121 3.76 -0.27 9.88
N GLN A 122 2.78 0.39 10.49
CA GLN A 122 2.41 0.17 11.91
C GLN A 122 1.90 -1.27 12.09
N LEU A 123 1.01 -1.70 11.20
CA LEU A 123 0.72 -3.10 10.93
C LEU A 123 1.45 -3.50 9.64
N ALA A 124 2.30 -4.53 9.72
CA ALA A 124 3.06 -5.00 8.58
C ALA A 124 2.87 -6.50 8.37
N PHE A 125 2.60 -6.89 7.13
CA PHE A 125 2.48 -8.30 6.75
C PHE A 125 3.23 -8.55 5.44
N PHE A 126 3.99 -9.64 5.41
CA PHE A 126 4.78 -10.05 4.27
C PHE A 126 4.79 -11.57 4.15
N TYR A 127 4.51 -12.10 2.95
CA TYR A 127 4.21 -13.53 2.74
C TYR A 127 3.04 -13.97 3.62
N VAL A 128 1.83 -13.54 3.25
CA VAL A 128 0.62 -13.83 4.05
C VAL A 128 -0.54 -14.34 3.18
N LYS A 129 -1.31 -15.29 3.71
CA LYS A 129 -2.51 -15.83 3.07
C LYS A 129 -3.70 -15.77 4.01
N ASP A 130 -4.89 -15.44 3.52
CA ASP A 130 -6.09 -15.41 4.36
C ASP A 130 -5.86 -14.50 5.60
N LEU A 131 -5.66 -13.20 5.37
CA LEU A 131 -5.46 -12.18 6.41
C LEU A 131 -6.69 -11.30 6.52
N HIS A 132 -7.30 -11.20 7.70
CA HIS A 132 -8.38 -10.24 7.93
C HIS A 132 -7.98 -9.22 9.00
N ILE A 133 -8.17 -7.94 8.70
CA ILE A 133 -8.03 -6.82 9.61
C ILE A 133 -9.36 -6.10 9.63
N THR A 134 -10.06 -6.11 10.77
CA THR A 134 -11.38 -5.48 10.92
C THR A 134 -11.40 -4.51 12.09
N GLY A 135 -11.99 -3.33 11.93
CA GLY A 135 -12.16 -2.39 13.04
C GLY A 135 -10.86 -1.66 13.43
N PHE A 136 -9.87 -1.57 12.54
CA PHE A 136 -8.57 -0.95 12.86
C PHE A 136 -8.69 0.57 13.00
N ARG A 137 -8.04 1.13 14.04
CA ARG A 137 -8.02 2.58 14.30
C ARG A 137 -6.58 3.06 14.53
N CYS A 138 -6.21 4.13 13.84
CA CYS A 138 -4.96 4.85 14.06
C CYS A 138 -5.20 6.33 13.82
N MET A 139 -5.17 7.14 14.89
CA MET A 139 -5.63 8.54 14.84
C MET A 139 -4.49 9.56 14.80
N ASP A 140 -3.25 9.10 14.97
CA ASP A 140 -2.04 9.90 15.07
C ASP A 140 -0.91 9.34 14.18
N LEU A 141 -1.26 8.86 12.98
CA LEU A 141 -0.29 8.33 12.03
C LEU A 141 0.76 9.40 11.69
N GLY A 142 2.04 9.04 11.84
CA GLY A 142 3.14 9.95 11.55
C GLY A 142 3.39 10.14 10.05
N LYS A 143 4.58 10.64 9.69
CA LYS A 143 5.03 10.99 8.33
C LYS A 143 5.84 9.88 7.67
N TRP A 144 6.37 8.94 8.45
CA TRP A 144 7.40 8.01 7.98
C TRP A 144 6.85 6.61 7.72
N GLN A 145 5.86 6.16 8.49
CA GLN A 145 5.30 4.82 8.45
C GLN A 145 3.86 4.78 7.93
N TYR A 146 3.53 3.74 7.17
CA TYR A 146 2.17 3.47 6.71
C TYR A 146 1.28 2.97 7.85
N GLY A 147 -0.05 3.17 7.76
CA GLY A 147 -0.99 2.60 8.73
C GLY A 147 -0.97 1.07 8.68
N ILE A 148 -1.29 0.52 7.51
CA ILE A 148 -1.26 -0.91 7.20
C ILE A 148 -0.39 -1.12 5.96
N GLN A 149 0.58 -2.02 6.01
CA GLN A 149 1.39 -2.41 4.85
C GLN A 149 1.34 -3.92 4.65
N ILE A 150 0.97 -4.36 3.45
CA ILE A 150 0.86 -5.80 3.11
C ILE A 150 1.54 -6.04 1.77
N CYS A 151 2.49 -6.98 1.73
CA CYS A 151 3.25 -7.35 0.52
C CYS A 151 3.30 -8.87 0.36
N THR A 152 3.30 -9.36 -0.88
CA THR A 152 3.30 -10.80 -1.21
C THR A 152 2.18 -11.52 -0.50
N PHE A 153 0.95 -11.19 -0.90
CA PHE A 153 -0.25 -11.68 -0.25
C PHE A 153 -1.18 -12.42 -1.19
N GLU A 154 -2.06 -13.21 -0.59
CA GLU A 154 -3.19 -13.83 -1.28
C GLU A 154 -4.38 -13.92 -0.33
N ASP A 155 -5.58 -13.54 -0.77
CA ASP A 155 -6.82 -13.57 0.04
C ASP A 155 -6.73 -12.67 1.29
N ILE A 156 -6.89 -11.35 1.11
CA ILE A 156 -6.89 -10.41 2.24
C ILE A 156 -8.18 -9.58 2.34
N ILE A 157 -8.56 -9.27 3.57
CA ILE A 157 -9.68 -8.38 3.89
C ILE A 157 -9.19 -7.30 4.86
N VAL A 158 -9.32 -6.05 4.48
CA VAL A 158 -9.16 -4.89 5.36
C VAL A 158 -10.50 -4.17 5.40
N LYS A 159 -11.18 -4.21 6.54
CA LYS A 159 -12.56 -3.76 6.66
C LYS A 159 -12.75 -2.83 7.85
N ASP A 160 -13.62 -1.82 7.71
CA ASP A 160 -13.99 -0.91 8.80
C ASP A 160 -12.74 -0.32 9.43
N VAL A 161 -12.04 0.57 8.71
CA VAL A 161 -10.82 1.21 9.20
C VAL A 161 -11.02 2.71 9.36
N ILE A 162 -10.42 3.30 10.38
CA ILE A 162 -10.30 4.76 10.50
C ILE A 162 -8.83 5.09 10.68
N ILE A 163 -8.25 5.76 9.70
CA ILE A 163 -6.84 6.13 9.71
C ILE A 163 -6.70 7.63 9.48
N LYS A 164 -6.01 8.31 10.40
CA LYS A 164 -5.74 9.74 10.35
C LYS A 164 -4.26 10.02 10.56
N GLY A 165 -3.72 10.95 9.79
CA GLY A 165 -2.36 11.46 9.99
C GLY A 165 -1.63 11.74 8.70
N ASP A 166 -0.30 11.74 8.74
CA ASP A 166 0.50 12.38 7.70
C ASP A 166 1.04 11.41 6.62
N LYS A 167 0.68 10.13 6.70
CA LYS A 167 1.19 9.09 5.80
C LYS A 167 0.11 8.14 5.29
N ASP A 168 0.51 7.18 4.46
CA ASP A 168 -0.41 6.34 3.70
C ASP A 168 -1.27 5.47 4.62
N GLY A 169 -2.56 5.34 4.30
CA GLY A 169 -3.51 4.57 5.10
C GLY A 169 -3.31 3.05 4.96
N VAL A 170 -3.75 2.49 3.83
CA VAL A 170 -3.57 1.08 3.47
C VAL A 170 -2.65 0.98 2.27
N HIS A 171 -1.52 0.30 2.45
CA HIS A 171 -0.49 0.19 1.44
C HIS A 171 -0.27 -1.26 1.01
N LEU A 172 -0.79 -1.61 -0.16
CA LEU A 172 -0.66 -2.92 -0.77
C LEU A 172 0.43 -2.93 -1.84
N ARG A 173 1.15 -4.05 -1.88
CA ARG A 173 2.18 -4.40 -2.88
C ARG A 173 1.78 -5.68 -3.59
N ARG A 174 2.72 -6.31 -4.31
CA ARG A 174 2.44 -7.53 -5.09
C ARG A 174 1.55 -8.52 -4.32
N GLY A 175 0.54 -9.06 -4.98
CA GLY A 175 -0.43 -9.94 -4.33
C GLY A 175 -1.76 -9.97 -5.07
N LYS A 176 -2.67 -10.84 -4.66
CA LYS A 176 -3.95 -11.02 -5.36
C LYS A 176 -5.11 -11.33 -4.44
N ARG A 177 -6.32 -11.09 -4.94
CA ARG A 177 -7.60 -11.38 -4.27
C ARG A 177 -7.72 -10.63 -2.95
N PHE A 178 -8.10 -9.37 -3.04
CA PHE A 178 -8.21 -8.50 -1.86
C PHE A 178 -9.52 -7.72 -1.81
N LEU A 179 -9.93 -7.39 -0.59
CA LEU A 179 -11.00 -6.45 -0.28
C LEU A 179 -10.50 -5.39 0.69
N ILE A 180 -10.58 -4.11 0.30
CA ILE A 180 -10.51 -2.97 1.23
C ILE A 180 -11.92 -2.38 1.29
N SER A 181 -12.56 -2.36 2.45
CA SER A 181 -13.97 -1.97 2.55
C SER A 181 -14.27 -1.10 3.76
N GLU A 182 -15.22 -0.18 3.62
CA GLU A 182 -15.75 0.62 4.74
C GLU A 182 -14.66 1.46 5.45
N GLY A 183 -13.69 1.99 4.68
CA GLY A 183 -12.57 2.78 5.20
C GLY A 183 -12.88 4.27 5.29
N ILE A 184 -12.47 4.92 6.38
CA ILE A 184 -12.48 6.38 6.56
C ILE A 184 -11.04 6.86 6.65
N PHE A 185 -10.63 7.67 5.68
CA PHE A 185 -9.25 8.13 5.55
C PHE A 185 -9.17 9.64 5.68
N ASP A 186 -8.28 10.08 6.57
CA ASP A 186 -7.95 11.46 6.83
C ASP A 186 -6.42 11.62 6.77
N THR A 187 -5.87 11.29 5.60
CA THR A 187 -4.42 11.19 5.36
C THR A 187 -3.88 12.40 4.59
N TYR A 188 -2.66 12.83 4.91
CA TYR A 188 -1.89 13.78 4.10
C TYR A 188 -1.32 13.14 2.82
N ASP A 189 -0.86 11.90 2.92
CA ASP A 189 -0.38 11.10 1.79
C ASP A 189 -1.54 10.21 1.26
N ASP A 190 -1.23 9.13 0.57
CA ASP A 190 -2.20 8.25 -0.07
C ASP A 190 -3.20 7.60 0.93
N ALA A 191 -4.51 7.67 0.68
CA ALA A 191 -5.45 6.92 1.54
C ALA A 191 -5.30 5.40 1.32
N VAL A 192 -5.21 5.00 0.05
CA VAL A 192 -4.88 3.65 -0.40
C VAL A 192 -3.74 3.74 -1.41
N ALA A 193 -2.75 2.87 -1.30
CA ALA A 193 -1.68 2.77 -2.28
C ALA A 193 -1.54 1.33 -2.77
N LEU A 194 -1.80 1.12 -4.06
CA LEU A 194 -1.66 -0.13 -4.80
C LEU A 194 -0.39 -0.03 -5.66
N ASN A 195 0.77 -0.18 -5.03
CA ASN A 195 2.04 0.04 -5.70
C ASN A 195 2.70 -1.30 -6.02
N GLY A 196 2.61 -1.73 -7.29
CA GLY A 196 3.30 -2.91 -7.79
C GLY A 196 4.81 -2.68 -7.88
N HIS A 197 5.20 -1.46 -8.28
CA HIS A 197 6.51 -0.86 -8.01
C HIS A 197 6.51 -0.17 -6.63
N ASP A 198 7.53 0.62 -6.25
CA ASP A 198 7.51 1.72 -5.24
C ASP A 198 8.90 2.34 -5.12
N TYR A 199 9.20 3.12 -4.09
CA TYR A 199 10.55 3.43 -3.65
C TYR A 199 11.26 2.19 -3.05
N ASP A 200 12.59 2.16 -3.10
CA ASP A 200 13.44 1.16 -2.46
C ASP A 200 13.18 1.00 -0.94
N VAL A 201 12.81 2.09 -0.27
CA VAL A 201 12.43 2.09 1.15
C VAL A 201 10.97 1.68 1.37
N GLY A 202 10.19 1.61 0.31
CA GLY A 202 8.76 1.36 0.29
C GLY A 202 8.38 -0.10 0.09
N ASN A 203 9.15 -0.84 -0.72
CA ASN A 203 8.70 -2.15 -1.20
C ASN A 203 9.68 -3.30 -0.90
N PRO A 204 9.25 -4.33 -0.15
CA PRO A 204 10.03 -5.56 0.01
C PRO A 204 10.14 -6.37 -1.28
N GLU A 205 9.06 -6.46 -2.07
CA GLU A 205 8.99 -7.20 -3.34
C GLU A 205 8.07 -6.54 -4.36
N LEU A 206 8.45 -6.67 -5.64
CA LEU A 206 7.81 -6.00 -6.77
C LEU A 206 6.98 -7.00 -7.59
N GLY A 207 5.90 -6.52 -8.18
CA GLY A 207 5.05 -7.35 -9.04
C GLY A 207 3.61 -6.87 -9.08
N TRP A 208 2.75 -7.72 -9.63
CA TRP A 208 1.36 -7.38 -9.91
C TRP A 208 0.47 -7.40 -8.67
N ILE A 209 -0.48 -6.46 -8.63
CA ILE A 209 -1.58 -6.38 -7.67
C ILE A 209 -2.88 -6.67 -8.40
N GLU A 210 -3.58 -7.73 -8.00
CA GLU A 210 -4.59 -8.35 -8.87
C GLU A 210 -5.89 -8.72 -8.15
N ASP A 211 -6.99 -8.77 -8.92
CA ASP A 211 -8.28 -9.35 -8.52
C ASP A 211 -8.85 -8.71 -7.24
N GLY A 212 -8.93 -7.38 -7.24
CA GLY A 212 -9.19 -6.60 -6.03
C GLY A 212 -10.47 -5.78 -6.04
N ILE A 213 -10.99 -5.50 -4.84
CA ILE A 213 -12.06 -4.53 -4.64
C ILE A 213 -11.66 -3.54 -3.55
N VAL A 214 -11.78 -2.25 -3.85
CA VAL A 214 -11.78 -1.17 -2.86
C VAL A 214 -13.17 -0.56 -2.85
N GLU A 215 -13.91 -0.66 -1.74
CA GLU A 215 -15.29 -0.20 -1.72
C GLU A 215 -15.76 0.53 -0.46
N LYS A 216 -16.78 1.39 -0.61
CA LYS A 216 -17.44 2.09 0.50
C LYS A 216 -16.48 2.93 1.35
N CYS A 217 -15.47 3.51 0.73
CA CYS A 217 -14.47 4.33 1.42
C CYS A 217 -14.80 5.82 1.33
N GLN A 218 -14.36 6.58 2.34
CA GLN A 218 -14.48 8.03 2.41
C GLN A 218 -13.08 8.66 2.50
N ASP A 219 -12.76 9.57 1.59
CA ASP A 219 -11.55 10.40 1.62
C ASP A 219 -11.88 11.78 2.21
N LEU A 220 -11.61 11.96 3.49
CA LEU A 220 -11.92 13.15 4.26
C LEU A 220 -10.82 14.20 4.14
N THR A 221 -11.21 15.48 4.21
CA THR A 221 -10.28 16.61 4.15
C THR A 221 -9.36 16.64 5.35
N HIS A 222 -8.05 16.58 5.09
CA HIS A 222 -7.00 16.56 6.10
C HIS A 222 -6.72 17.95 6.64
N ASP A 223 -7.17 18.24 7.86
CA ASP A 223 -6.98 19.52 8.57
C ASP A 223 -7.33 20.79 7.75
N GLY A 224 -8.11 20.67 6.67
CA GLY A 224 -8.33 21.77 5.72
C GLY A 224 -7.10 22.19 4.90
N LYS A 225 -6.04 21.39 4.86
CA LYS A 225 -4.76 21.68 4.18
C LYS A 225 -4.70 21.07 2.78
N CYS A 226 -3.81 21.62 1.96
CA CYS A 226 -3.33 20.96 0.74
C CYS A 226 -2.51 19.73 1.12
N THR A 227 -2.65 18.64 0.38
CA THR A 227 -2.06 17.32 0.64
C THR A 227 -1.27 16.86 -0.58
N ASP A 228 -0.21 16.07 -0.37
CA ASP A 228 0.64 15.59 -1.48
C ASP A 228 0.15 14.29 -2.12
N GLY A 229 -0.54 13.41 -1.36
CA GLY A 229 -0.99 12.11 -1.88
C GLY A 229 -2.39 12.12 -2.50
N TYR A 230 -2.87 10.95 -2.88
CA TYR A 230 -4.11 10.68 -3.62
C TYR A 230 -5.14 9.93 -2.76
N PHE A 231 -6.41 9.80 -3.21
CA PHE A 231 -7.26 8.79 -2.58
C PHE A 231 -6.68 7.40 -2.86
N CYS A 232 -6.41 7.09 -4.12
CA CYS A 232 -5.68 5.87 -4.48
C CYS A 232 -4.52 6.17 -5.41
N ARG A 233 -3.33 5.70 -5.05
CA ARG A 233 -2.19 5.60 -5.97
C ARG A 233 -2.09 4.19 -6.55
N MET A 234 -1.81 4.10 -7.84
CA MET A 234 -1.53 2.87 -8.57
C MET A 234 -0.20 3.07 -9.30
N LEU A 235 0.86 2.45 -8.79
CA LEU A 235 2.22 2.65 -9.29
C LEU A 235 2.73 1.40 -10.00
N ALA A 236 2.87 1.51 -11.32
CA ALA A 236 3.41 0.45 -12.16
C ALA A 236 4.94 0.56 -12.26
N GLY A 237 5.59 -0.45 -12.83
CA GLY A 237 7.02 -0.39 -13.13
C GLY A 237 7.48 -1.50 -14.07
N ALA A 238 8.61 -1.27 -14.73
CA ALA A 238 9.26 -2.25 -15.57
C ALA A 238 10.76 -2.04 -15.61
N TRP A 239 11.48 -3.14 -15.80
CA TRP A 239 12.94 -3.15 -15.79
C TRP A 239 13.50 -4.18 -16.78
N VAL A 240 14.82 -4.20 -16.89
CA VAL A 240 15.58 -5.00 -17.86
C VAL A 240 16.53 -5.96 -17.16
N ASP A 241 17.10 -6.88 -17.95
CA ASP A 241 18.29 -7.60 -17.52
C ASP A 241 19.47 -6.64 -17.31
N TRP A 242 20.29 -6.94 -16.32
CA TRP A 242 21.55 -6.25 -16.13
C TRP A 242 22.47 -6.46 -17.33
N TYR A 243 23.17 -5.40 -17.74
CA TYR A 243 24.22 -5.47 -18.76
C TYR A 243 25.42 -4.58 -18.37
N PRO A 244 26.65 -4.89 -18.84
CA PRO A 244 27.81 -4.06 -18.54
C PRO A 244 27.64 -2.62 -19.01
N GLY A 245 27.87 -1.66 -18.12
CA GLY A 245 27.73 -0.23 -18.40
C GLY A 245 26.32 0.34 -18.18
N ILE A 246 25.39 -0.44 -17.63
CA ILE A 246 24.03 -0.01 -17.31
C ILE A 246 24.04 1.24 -16.40
N LYS A 247 23.15 2.19 -16.71
CA LYS A 247 23.02 3.48 -16.00
C LYS A 247 21.87 3.40 -15.02
N LEU A 248 22.15 3.64 -13.76
CA LEU A 248 21.23 3.40 -12.67
C LEU A 248 21.09 4.63 -11.78
N GLN A 249 19.99 4.75 -11.06
CA GLN A 249 19.73 5.72 -10.02
C GLN A 249 18.98 5.06 -8.85
N LYS A 250 18.61 5.85 -7.84
CA LYS A 250 17.81 5.37 -6.71
C LYS A 250 16.55 4.64 -7.19
N SER A 251 16.23 3.54 -6.51
CA SER A 251 15.04 2.72 -6.74
C SER A 251 15.00 1.95 -8.07
N ASP A 252 15.99 2.10 -8.96
CA ASP A 252 16.09 1.26 -10.15
C ASP A 252 16.20 -0.21 -9.79
N THR A 253 15.57 -1.04 -10.62
CA THR A 253 15.56 -2.48 -10.51
C THR A 253 16.15 -3.10 -11.77
N VAL A 254 16.83 -4.24 -11.63
CA VAL A 254 17.37 -5.04 -12.74
C VAL A 254 17.22 -6.52 -12.42
N VAL A 255 17.14 -7.34 -13.46
CA VAL A 255 17.26 -8.80 -13.33
C VAL A 255 18.71 -9.21 -13.57
N ALA A 256 19.28 -10.01 -12.67
CA ALA A 256 20.60 -10.60 -12.85
C ALA A 256 20.65 -11.97 -12.19
N ASN A 257 21.31 -12.94 -12.82
CA ASN A 257 21.57 -14.25 -12.22
C ASN A 257 20.32 -14.94 -11.60
N GLY A 258 19.16 -14.80 -12.27
CA GLY A 258 17.89 -15.35 -11.81
C GLY A 258 17.28 -14.67 -10.60
N ARG A 259 17.66 -13.42 -10.29
CA ARG A 259 17.13 -12.62 -9.17
C ARG A 259 16.87 -11.19 -9.60
N MET A 260 16.05 -10.50 -8.81
CA MET A 260 15.86 -9.06 -8.95
C MET A 260 16.71 -8.31 -7.93
N TYR A 261 17.47 -7.33 -8.42
CA TYR A 261 18.31 -6.46 -7.62
C TYR A 261 17.83 -5.02 -7.73
N ARG A 262 17.92 -4.30 -6.62
CA ARG A 262 17.49 -2.92 -6.52
C ARG A 262 18.55 -2.00 -5.96
N VAL A 263 18.62 -0.78 -6.49
CA VAL A 263 19.53 0.26 -6.00
C VAL A 263 18.92 0.97 -4.80
N LYS A 264 19.58 0.84 -3.64
CA LYS A 264 19.28 1.64 -2.43
C LYS A 264 20.20 2.84 -2.37
N ALA A 265 19.65 4.04 -2.38
CA ALA A 265 20.43 5.28 -2.38
C ALA A 265 19.64 6.43 -1.76
N ASP A 266 20.29 7.54 -1.45
CA ASP A 266 19.60 8.78 -1.07
C ASP A 266 18.94 9.43 -2.29
N PRO A 267 17.85 10.19 -2.12
CA PRO A 267 17.15 10.86 -3.23
C PRO A 267 17.88 12.15 -3.65
N ASP A 268 19.15 12.02 -4.01
CA ASP A 268 20.05 13.12 -4.40
C ASP A 268 20.17 13.30 -5.93
N GLY A 269 19.52 12.42 -6.71
CA GLY A 269 19.57 12.42 -8.17
C GLY A 269 20.88 11.86 -8.73
N LYS A 270 21.69 11.20 -7.90
CA LYS A 270 22.95 10.61 -8.35
C LYS A 270 22.72 9.43 -9.29
N GLU A 271 23.38 9.51 -10.44
CA GLU A 271 23.49 8.40 -11.38
C GLU A 271 24.73 7.53 -11.09
N TYR A 272 24.59 6.24 -11.36
CA TYR A 272 25.58 5.21 -11.20
C TYR A 272 25.81 4.51 -12.55
N THR A 273 27.01 3.95 -12.72
CA THR A 273 27.32 3.06 -13.84
C THR A 273 27.82 1.75 -13.27
N SER A 274 27.12 0.66 -13.55
CA SER A 274 27.54 -0.68 -13.10
C SER A 274 28.27 -1.39 -14.23
N THR A 275 29.52 -1.80 -13.98
CA THR A 275 30.30 -2.65 -14.90
C THR A 275 30.45 -4.07 -14.37
N ILE A 276 30.16 -4.29 -13.09
CA ILE A 276 30.18 -5.59 -12.42
C ILE A 276 28.74 -6.03 -12.10
N CYS A 277 28.36 -7.21 -12.63
CA CYS A 277 27.05 -7.81 -12.40
C CYS A 277 26.84 -8.17 -10.91
N PRO A 278 25.73 -7.76 -10.28
CA PRO A 278 25.41 -8.19 -8.93
C PRO A 278 25.07 -9.70 -8.90
N SER A 279 25.65 -10.42 -7.94
CA SER A 279 25.52 -11.89 -7.86
C SER A 279 25.35 -12.44 -6.44
N HIS A 280 25.23 -11.57 -5.43
CA HIS A 280 25.01 -12.00 -4.05
C HIS A 280 23.59 -12.57 -3.90
N GLU A 281 23.45 -13.62 -3.10
CA GLU A 281 22.20 -14.39 -3.02
C GLU A 281 21.14 -13.75 -2.13
N LYS A 282 21.54 -12.95 -1.14
CA LYS A 282 20.64 -12.34 -0.16
C LYS A 282 21.19 -11.05 0.42
N GLY A 283 20.28 -10.23 0.94
CA GLY A 283 20.61 -9.03 1.70
C GLY A 283 21.17 -7.91 0.82
N ILE A 284 22.14 -7.19 1.36
CA ILE A 284 22.68 -5.96 0.78
C ILE A 284 24.17 -6.15 0.49
N LYS A 285 24.64 -5.70 -0.68
CA LYS A 285 26.05 -5.64 -1.01
C LYS A 285 26.40 -4.36 -1.76
N VAL A 286 27.50 -3.72 -1.36
CA VAL A 286 28.06 -2.59 -2.10
C VAL A 286 29.01 -3.11 -3.18
N ILE A 287 28.74 -2.76 -4.44
CA ILE A 287 29.58 -3.09 -5.60
C ILE A 287 29.75 -1.80 -6.40
N GLU A 288 30.98 -1.38 -6.67
CA GLU A 288 31.28 -0.13 -7.40
C GLU A 288 30.62 1.13 -6.78
N GLY A 289 30.44 1.13 -5.45
CA GLY A 289 29.76 2.22 -4.74
C GLY A 289 28.23 2.23 -4.90
N ILE A 290 27.65 1.22 -5.55
CA ILE A 290 26.20 0.99 -5.66
C ILE A 290 25.80 0.05 -4.54
N THR A 291 24.85 0.47 -3.69
CA THR A 291 24.24 -0.40 -2.69
C THR A 291 23.14 -1.22 -3.34
N TRP A 292 23.47 -2.47 -3.68
CA TRP A 292 22.53 -3.41 -4.25
C TRP A 292 21.79 -4.17 -3.15
N VAL A 293 20.48 -4.32 -3.31
CA VAL A 293 19.60 -5.11 -2.44
C VAL A 293 18.99 -6.23 -3.26
N VAL A 294 19.04 -7.47 -2.77
CA VAL A 294 18.26 -8.58 -3.35
C VAL A 294 16.80 -8.42 -2.95
N VAL A 295 15.92 -8.27 -3.93
CA VAL A 295 14.47 -8.06 -3.73
C VAL A 295 13.76 -9.41 -3.65
N GLN A 296 13.86 -10.22 -4.71
CA GLN A 296 13.15 -11.50 -4.86
C GLN A 296 13.90 -12.46 -5.78
N GLU A 297 13.60 -13.75 -5.62
CA GLU A 297 14.16 -14.84 -6.43
C GLU A 297 13.19 -15.32 -7.53
N ASP A 298 11.89 -15.03 -7.41
CA ASP A 298 10.98 -15.15 -8.55
C ASP A 298 11.16 -13.91 -9.44
N VAL A 299 11.54 -14.12 -10.69
CA VAL A 299 11.80 -13.02 -11.61
C VAL A 299 10.50 -12.60 -12.28
N THR A 300 10.19 -11.31 -12.21
CA THR A 300 9.25 -10.62 -13.10
C THR A 300 9.99 -9.46 -13.77
N TYR A 301 9.48 -8.96 -14.90
CA TYR A 301 10.01 -7.80 -15.62
C TYR A 301 9.10 -6.58 -15.56
N THR A 302 7.85 -6.80 -15.16
CA THR A 302 6.79 -5.80 -15.08
C THR A 302 6.03 -5.93 -13.77
N ALA A 303 5.44 -4.81 -13.35
CA ALA A 303 4.58 -4.69 -12.20
C ALA A 303 3.51 -3.63 -12.48
N GLY A 304 2.34 -3.81 -11.88
CA GLY A 304 1.19 -2.92 -12.09
C GLY A 304 -0.03 -3.41 -11.33
N VAL A 305 -1.17 -2.85 -11.66
CA VAL A 305 -2.47 -3.19 -11.08
C VAL A 305 -3.36 -3.71 -12.20
N ARG A 306 -4.05 -4.84 -11.95
CA ARG A 306 -5.02 -5.36 -12.90
C ARG A 306 -6.25 -5.98 -12.28
N ASN A 307 -7.38 -5.90 -12.98
CA ASN A 307 -8.67 -6.43 -12.55
C ASN A 307 -9.06 -5.92 -11.15
N VAL A 308 -9.06 -4.60 -10.99
CA VAL A 308 -9.41 -3.94 -9.71
C VAL A 308 -10.63 -3.06 -9.89
N THR A 309 -11.58 -3.20 -8.96
CA THR A 309 -12.80 -2.39 -8.89
C THR A 309 -12.76 -1.43 -7.71
N PHE A 310 -13.00 -0.16 -7.98
CA PHE A 310 -13.32 0.87 -6.99
C PHE A 310 -14.83 1.07 -6.98
N ARG A 311 -15.51 0.81 -5.85
CA ARG A 311 -16.97 0.91 -5.74
C ARG A 311 -17.41 1.82 -4.60
N ASP A 312 -18.39 2.70 -4.84
CA ASP A 312 -19.00 3.54 -3.80
C ASP A 312 -17.95 4.36 -3.00
N ILE A 313 -17.07 5.05 -3.72
CA ILE A 313 -16.03 5.90 -3.13
C ILE A 313 -16.51 7.34 -3.01
N TYR A 314 -16.37 7.94 -1.82
CA TYR A 314 -16.75 9.32 -1.54
C TYR A 314 -15.51 10.20 -1.38
N LEU A 315 -15.32 11.12 -2.31
CA LEU A 315 -14.19 12.05 -2.35
C LEU A 315 -14.63 13.39 -1.76
N HIS A 316 -14.30 13.63 -0.49
CA HIS A 316 -14.56 14.90 0.20
C HIS A 316 -13.36 15.86 0.15
N LYS A 317 -12.15 15.31 0.12
CA LYS A 317 -10.91 16.07 0.01
C LYS A 317 -10.70 16.57 -1.42
N PRO A 318 -10.39 17.86 -1.64
CA PRO A 318 -10.11 18.40 -2.96
C PRO A 318 -8.67 18.10 -3.42
N ARG A 319 -8.42 16.84 -3.79
CA ARG A 319 -7.15 16.35 -4.34
C ARG A 319 -7.40 15.45 -5.55
N THR A 320 -6.33 15.04 -6.24
CA THR A 320 -6.45 14.00 -7.27
C THR A 320 -6.97 12.70 -6.64
N GLY A 321 -8.09 12.21 -7.16
CA GLY A 321 -8.74 11.00 -6.64
C GLY A 321 -7.89 9.76 -6.87
N PHE A 322 -7.63 9.45 -8.14
CA PHE A 322 -6.92 8.24 -8.55
C PHE A 322 -5.68 8.62 -9.36
N SER A 323 -4.51 8.17 -8.93
CA SER A 323 -3.28 8.38 -9.68
C SER A 323 -2.80 7.05 -10.23
N ILE A 324 -2.60 6.98 -11.54
CA ILE A 324 -2.17 5.80 -12.28
C ILE A 324 -0.90 6.22 -13.03
N HIS A 325 0.29 5.98 -12.50
CA HIS A 325 1.50 6.56 -13.10
C HIS A 325 2.76 5.71 -12.94
N PHE A 326 3.83 6.21 -13.56
CA PHE A 326 5.21 5.88 -13.29
C PHE A 326 5.92 7.07 -12.64
N ASP A 327 6.81 6.79 -11.70
CA ASP A 327 7.79 7.79 -11.25
C ASP A 327 8.95 7.87 -12.23
N ASN A 328 9.38 9.10 -12.49
CA ASN A 328 10.66 9.38 -13.14
C ASN A 328 11.23 10.68 -12.59
N ASP A 329 11.81 10.59 -11.40
CA ASP A 329 12.44 11.70 -10.69
C ASP A 329 13.64 11.21 -9.85
N ARG A 330 14.14 12.06 -8.94
CA ARG A 330 15.27 11.74 -8.06
C ARG A 330 14.97 10.67 -7.00
N TYR A 331 13.69 10.39 -6.72
CA TYR A 331 13.25 9.39 -5.74
C TYR A 331 13.13 8.01 -6.38
N SER A 332 12.72 7.97 -7.65
CA SER A 332 12.51 6.71 -8.37
C SER A 332 12.43 6.88 -9.89
N ARG A 333 12.92 5.86 -10.59
CA ARG A 333 12.57 5.58 -11.98
C ARG A 333 11.85 4.23 -12.02
N SER A 334 10.56 4.29 -12.32
CA SER A 334 9.68 3.11 -12.29
C SER A 334 9.73 2.34 -13.60
N TYR A 335 9.97 3.02 -14.71
CA TYR A 335 10.16 2.43 -16.03
C TYR A 335 11.61 2.63 -16.47
N TYR A 336 12.34 1.54 -16.64
CA TYR A 336 13.66 1.58 -17.24
C TYR A 336 13.54 1.69 -18.77
N PRO A 337 14.24 2.63 -19.44
CA PRO A 337 14.16 2.78 -20.89
C PRO A 337 14.46 1.48 -21.65
N GLY A 338 13.53 1.08 -22.52
CA GLY A 338 13.63 -0.15 -23.33
C GLY A 338 13.16 -1.41 -22.61
N ALA A 339 12.62 -1.31 -21.39
CA ALA A 339 11.91 -2.41 -20.75
C ALA A 339 10.60 -2.75 -21.49
N GLU A 340 10.04 -3.92 -21.19
CA GLU A 340 8.68 -4.24 -21.60
C GLU A 340 7.70 -3.22 -20.98
N VAL A 341 6.81 -2.68 -21.80
CA VAL A 341 5.83 -1.69 -21.34
C VAL A 341 4.82 -2.36 -20.41
N PRO A 342 4.71 -1.96 -19.13
CA PRO A 342 3.75 -2.56 -18.22
C PRO A 342 2.41 -1.83 -18.35
N HIS A 343 1.35 -2.57 -18.65
CA HIS A 343 0.00 -2.04 -18.77
C HIS A 343 -0.74 -2.12 -17.45
N GLN A 344 -1.42 -1.06 -17.04
CA GLN A 344 -2.45 -1.19 -16.00
C GLN A 344 -3.71 -1.71 -16.67
N GLU A 345 -4.32 -2.78 -16.13
CA GLU A 345 -5.33 -3.53 -16.88
C GLU A 345 -6.71 -3.59 -16.20
N GLN A 346 -7.78 -3.39 -16.98
CA GLN A 346 -9.15 -3.67 -16.55
C GLN A 346 -9.54 -2.98 -15.24
N ILE A 347 -9.39 -1.65 -15.18
CA ILE A 347 -9.71 -0.87 -13.99
C ILE A 347 -11.16 -0.38 -14.06
N MET A 348 -11.93 -0.65 -13.00
CA MET A 348 -13.35 -0.33 -12.91
C MET A 348 -13.61 0.69 -11.80
N PHE A 349 -14.41 1.70 -12.10
CA PHE A 349 -14.87 2.74 -11.19
C PHE A 349 -16.41 2.75 -11.20
N ASP A 350 -17.04 2.32 -10.11
CA ASP A 350 -18.49 2.18 -9.98
C ASP A 350 -19.00 3.04 -8.82
N GLY A 351 -19.86 4.02 -9.11
CA GLY A 351 -20.46 4.81 -8.05
C GLY A 351 -19.50 5.77 -7.35
N ILE A 352 -18.50 6.31 -8.05
CA ILE A 352 -17.61 7.34 -7.49
C ILE A 352 -18.39 8.64 -7.26
N ARG A 353 -18.24 9.25 -6.08
CA ARG A 353 -18.95 10.47 -5.67
C ARG A 353 -17.96 11.56 -5.31
N VAL A 354 -17.82 12.55 -6.19
CA VAL A 354 -17.12 13.78 -5.84
C VAL A 354 -18.07 14.71 -5.07
N THR A 355 -17.65 15.11 -3.86
CA THR A 355 -18.49 15.93 -2.98
C THR A 355 -17.92 17.33 -2.71
N HIS A 356 -16.66 17.59 -3.08
CA HIS A 356 -16.05 18.93 -3.06
C HIS A 356 -16.33 19.70 -4.36
N ASN A 357 -16.18 21.03 -4.32
CA ASN A 357 -16.39 21.90 -5.48
C ASN A 357 -15.10 22.51 -6.03
N GLN A 358 -13.97 22.35 -5.34
CA GLN A 358 -12.68 22.83 -5.84
C GLN A 358 -12.26 22.02 -7.06
N LYS A 359 -11.62 22.66 -8.04
CA LYS A 359 -11.08 22.00 -9.22
C LYS A 359 -9.91 21.09 -8.81
N ALA A 360 -9.96 19.83 -9.21
CA ALA A 360 -8.88 18.85 -9.05
C ALA A 360 -9.03 17.76 -10.12
N HIS A 361 -8.04 16.91 -10.35
CA HIS A 361 -8.23 15.78 -11.25
C HIS A 361 -9.05 14.68 -10.55
N LEU A 362 -9.92 13.99 -11.28
CA LEU A 362 -10.49 12.73 -10.82
C LEU A 362 -9.43 11.64 -10.96
N MET A 363 -8.78 11.62 -12.13
CA MET A 363 -7.70 10.70 -12.44
C MET A 363 -6.52 11.45 -13.03
N GLU A 364 -5.31 11.14 -12.57
CA GLU A 364 -4.05 11.47 -13.26
C GLU A 364 -3.46 10.18 -13.82
N ILE A 365 -3.18 10.16 -15.11
CA ILE A 365 -2.75 8.96 -15.84
C ILE A 365 -1.42 9.27 -16.55
N GLY A 366 -0.34 8.73 -15.99
CA GLY A 366 1.04 8.88 -16.44
C GLY A 366 1.70 7.56 -16.83
N THR A 367 0.91 6.56 -17.24
CA THR A 367 1.35 5.21 -17.60
C THR A 367 0.36 4.59 -18.59
N PRO A 368 0.74 3.58 -19.39
CA PRO A 368 -0.19 2.82 -20.20
C PRO A 368 -1.29 2.16 -19.38
N VAL A 369 -2.51 2.31 -19.88
CA VAL A 369 -3.72 1.70 -19.32
C VAL A 369 -4.54 1.15 -20.47
N ASP A 370 -4.95 -0.12 -20.41
CA ASP A 370 -5.69 -0.73 -21.52
C ASP A 370 -7.14 -0.20 -21.59
N VAL A 371 -7.86 -0.27 -20.48
CA VAL A 371 -9.29 -0.11 -20.35
C VAL A 371 -9.61 0.50 -18.99
N ILE A 372 -10.35 1.60 -19.02
CA ILE A 372 -11.00 2.21 -17.86
C ILE A 372 -12.51 2.15 -18.07
N ASN A 373 -13.21 1.52 -17.13
CA ASN A 373 -14.66 1.56 -17.08
C ASN A 373 -15.09 2.45 -15.93
N MET A 374 -15.92 3.46 -16.21
CA MET A 374 -16.49 4.34 -15.21
C MET A 374 -18.00 4.35 -15.32
N VAL A 375 -18.69 3.93 -14.28
CA VAL A 375 -20.15 3.78 -14.29
C VAL A 375 -20.79 4.40 -13.07
N ASN A 376 -22.06 4.81 -13.22
CA ASN A 376 -22.93 5.25 -12.13
C ASN A 376 -22.34 6.36 -11.24
N SER A 377 -21.39 7.14 -11.75
CA SER A 377 -20.57 8.06 -10.94
C SER A 377 -21.09 9.50 -11.02
N ASN A 378 -20.86 10.29 -9.96
CA ASN A 378 -21.17 11.72 -9.91
C ASN A 378 -19.86 12.50 -9.86
N ILE A 379 -19.59 13.22 -10.94
CA ILE A 379 -18.37 13.98 -11.15
C ILE A 379 -18.71 15.46 -11.10
N ARG A 380 -17.90 16.24 -10.39
CA ARG A 380 -18.04 17.69 -10.31
C ARG A 380 -16.99 18.39 -11.16
N ASN A 381 -16.23 19.31 -10.57
CA ASN A 381 -15.21 20.11 -11.26
C ASN A 381 -13.90 19.31 -11.43
N ASN A 382 -13.99 18.07 -11.92
CA ASN A 382 -12.85 17.17 -12.04
C ASN A 382 -12.66 16.64 -13.46
N THR A 383 -11.40 16.44 -13.85
CA THR A 383 -10.99 15.92 -15.16
C THR A 383 -10.23 14.60 -15.06
N ILE A 384 -10.17 13.86 -16.15
CA ILE A 384 -9.26 12.73 -16.35
C ILE A 384 -8.09 13.28 -17.15
N TYR A 385 -6.92 13.38 -16.52
CA TYR A 385 -5.74 13.99 -17.09
C TYR A 385 -4.70 12.96 -17.48
N PHE A 386 -4.43 12.84 -18.78
CA PHE A 386 -3.32 12.06 -19.33
C PHE A 386 -2.10 12.95 -19.48
N HIS A 387 -0.99 12.54 -18.88
CA HIS A 387 0.29 13.23 -18.94
C HIS A 387 1.44 12.27 -19.22
N GLY A 388 2.53 12.81 -19.76
CA GLY A 388 3.72 12.04 -20.05
C GLY A 388 4.79 12.23 -18.99
N ASN A 389 5.79 11.37 -19.05
CA ASN A 389 7.11 11.56 -18.48
C ASN A 389 8.17 11.32 -19.56
N ASN A 390 9.40 11.75 -19.31
CA ASN A 390 10.51 11.62 -20.25
C ASN A 390 11.08 10.19 -20.35
N ALA A 391 10.53 9.21 -19.61
CA ALA A 391 11.03 7.83 -19.62
C ALA A 391 10.40 6.98 -20.74
N MET A 392 9.26 7.40 -21.29
CA MET A 392 8.52 6.66 -22.31
C MET A 392 8.13 7.54 -23.49
N GLU A 393 8.24 6.95 -24.69
CA GLU A 393 7.88 7.60 -25.94
C GLU A 393 6.48 7.21 -26.43
N ASP A 394 6.01 6.00 -26.10
CA ASP A 394 4.70 5.49 -26.49
C ASP A 394 3.92 5.05 -25.25
N TYR A 395 2.73 5.61 -25.07
CA TYR A 395 1.81 5.31 -23.96
C TYR A 395 0.68 4.37 -24.39
N GLU A 396 0.72 3.87 -25.63
CA GLU A 396 -0.23 2.96 -26.27
C GLU A 396 -1.68 3.47 -26.28
N GLU A 397 -2.62 2.68 -26.79
CA GLU A 397 -4.04 3.05 -26.81
C GLU A 397 -4.70 2.84 -25.43
N THR A 398 -5.50 3.80 -24.97
CA THR A 398 -6.41 3.61 -23.83
C THR A 398 -7.86 3.69 -24.28
N LYS A 399 -8.66 2.71 -23.86
CA LYS A 399 -10.12 2.70 -24.07
C LYS A 399 -10.82 3.11 -22.79
N ILE A 400 -11.73 4.08 -22.88
CA ILE A 400 -12.52 4.54 -21.74
C ILE A 400 -13.99 4.36 -22.07
N ASN A 401 -14.71 3.68 -21.19
CA ASN A 401 -16.16 3.56 -21.27
C ASN A 401 -16.79 4.27 -20.08
N ILE A 402 -17.68 5.24 -20.36
CA ILE A 402 -18.33 6.08 -19.35
C ILE A 402 -19.84 5.96 -19.48
N CYS A 403 -20.48 5.33 -18.48
CA CYS A 403 -21.88 4.93 -18.56
C CYS A 403 -22.71 5.33 -17.32
N GLY A 404 -23.87 5.96 -17.53
CA GLY A 404 -24.79 6.29 -16.44
C GLY A 404 -24.22 7.30 -15.43
N CYS A 405 -23.26 8.13 -15.84
CA CYS A 405 -22.63 9.14 -15.00
C CYS A 405 -23.37 10.48 -15.05
N ILE A 406 -23.26 11.24 -13.97
CA ILE A 406 -23.75 12.62 -13.85
C ILE A 406 -22.54 13.55 -13.84
N PHE A 407 -22.49 14.50 -14.76
CA PHE A 407 -21.51 15.56 -14.80
C PHE A 407 -22.13 16.86 -14.29
N ASN A 408 -21.70 17.29 -13.10
CA ASN A 408 -22.26 18.43 -12.36
C ASN A 408 -21.16 19.47 -12.11
N GLY A 409 -20.82 20.25 -13.15
CA GLY A 409 -19.72 21.23 -13.13
C GLY A 409 -18.59 20.96 -14.12
N VAL A 410 -18.65 19.84 -14.83
CA VAL A 410 -17.80 19.54 -16.00
C VAL A 410 -18.68 19.09 -17.16
N LYS A 411 -18.20 19.25 -18.39
CA LYS A 411 -18.86 18.72 -19.58
C LYS A 411 -18.11 17.50 -20.11
N GLN A 412 -18.79 16.62 -20.83
CA GLN A 412 -18.17 15.46 -21.48
C GLN A 412 -17.03 15.87 -22.42
N GLU A 413 -17.22 16.96 -23.16
CA GLU A 413 -16.23 17.49 -24.12
C GLU A 413 -14.93 17.98 -23.48
N THR A 414 -14.95 18.31 -22.17
CA THR A 414 -13.79 18.80 -21.42
C THR A 414 -13.35 17.84 -20.31
N LEU A 415 -13.98 16.67 -20.20
CA LEU A 415 -13.68 15.71 -19.14
C LEU A 415 -12.25 15.19 -19.25
N ILE A 416 -11.79 14.96 -20.49
CA ILE A 416 -10.50 14.34 -20.77
C ILE A 416 -9.53 15.41 -21.25
N GLU A 417 -8.44 15.56 -20.52
CA GLU A 417 -7.30 16.41 -20.85
C GLU A 417 -6.14 15.49 -21.24
N ASN A 418 -5.61 15.58 -22.46
CA ASN A 418 -4.49 14.74 -22.91
C ASN A 418 -3.34 15.61 -23.43
N THR A 419 -2.20 15.56 -22.74
CA THR A 419 -0.98 16.29 -23.11
C THR A 419 0.12 15.39 -23.67
N VAL A 420 -0.13 14.08 -23.77
CA VAL A 420 0.83 13.12 -24.32
C VAL A 420 0.76 13.13 -25.84
N GLU A 421 1.89 13.43 -26.47
CA GLU A 421 2.00 13.40 -27.92
C GLU A 421 1.68 12.00 -28.47
N ASN A 422 0.90 11.92 -29.54
CA ASN A 422 0.49 10.67 -30.20
C ASN A 422 -0.33 9.67 -29.35
N LYS A 423 -0.67 9.99 -28.09
CA LYS A 423 -1.51 9.14 -27.24
C LYS A 423 -2.93 9.05 -27.79
N ILE A 424 -3.36 7.83 -28.09
CA ILE A 424 -4.70 7.53 -28.56
C ILE A 424 -5.58 7.22 -27.34
N VAL A 425 -6.62 8.04 -27.13
CA VAL A 425 -7.66 7.80 -26.13
C VAL A 425 -9.00 7.65 -26.85
N LYS A 426 -9.57 6.43 -26.80
CA LYS A 426 -10.89 6.14 -27.38
C LYS A 426 -11.94 6.15 -26.28
N VAL A 427 -12.95 6.99 -26.42
CA VAL A 427 -13.94 7.23 -25.37
C VAL A 427 -15.33 6.90 -25.88
N ASN A 428 -16.06 6.08 -25.12
CA ASN A 428 -17.47 5.81 -25.36
C ASN A 428 -18.31 6.38 -24.21
N TYR A 429 -19.32 7.17 -24.54
CA TYR A 429 -20.27 7.74 -23.58
C TYR A 429 -21.65 7.10 -23.80
N THR A 430 -22.32 6.64 -22.74
CA THR A 430 -23.66 6.03 -22.84
C THR A 430 -24.54 6.40 -21.65
N GLY A 431 -25.73 6.93 -21.89
CA GLY A 431 -26.73 7.18 -20.83
C GLY A 431 -26.29 8.18 -19.75
N ASN A 432 -25.36 9.09 -20.05
CA ASN A 432 -24.88 10.09 -19.10
C ASN A 432 -25.76 11.36 -19.09
N MET A 433 -25.72 12.12 -17.99
CA MET A 433 -26.44 13.38 -17.80
C MET A 433 -25.47 14.52 -17.51
N GLU A 434 -25.61 15.64 -18.21
CA GLU A 434 -24.95 16.91 -17.88
C GLU A 434 -25.96 17.84 -17.18
N MET A 435 -25.55 18.48 -16.09
CA MET A 435 -26.40 19.40 -15.30
C MET A 435 -25.90 20.84 -15.34
#